data_AF-A0A6I5RWN0-F1
#
_entry.id   AF-A0A6I5RWN0-F1
#
_cell.length_a   1.000
_cell.length_b   1.000
_cell.length_c   1.000
_cell.angle_alpha   90.00
_cell.angle_beta   90.00
_cell.angle_gamma   90.00
#
_symmetry.space_group_name_H-M   'P 1'
#
loop_
_entity.id
_entity.type
_entity.pdbx_description
1 polymer ?
#
loop_
_entity_poly.entity_id
_entity_poly.type
_entity_poly.pdbx_seq_one_letter_code
_entity_poly.pdbx_strand_id
1 'polypeptide(L)' 'MQIALAPMEGLVDNILRDVLTRVGGIDWCVTEFIRVCD' A
#
# COMPACT_ATOMS: atom_id res chain seq x y z
N MET A 1 -9.90 7.32 -14.08
CA MET A 1 -9.78 7.54 -12.62
C MET A 1 -8.61 6.73 -12.16
N GLN A 2 -7.71 7.31 -11.37
CA GLN A 2 -6.61 6.59 -10.73
C GLN A 2 -6.95 6.37 -9.26
N ILE A 3 -6.97 5.12 -8.83
CA ILE A 3 -7.29 4.72 -7.45
C ILE A 3 -6.00 4.32 -6.74
N ALA A 4 -5.72 5.03 -5.65
CA ALA A 4 -4.53 4.89 -4.83
C ALA A 4 -4.85 4.15 -3.54
N LEU A 5 -3.98 3.24 -3.11
CA LEU A 5 -4.03 2.71 -1.75
C LEU A 5 -3.33 3.69 -0.79
N ALA A 6 -4.05 4.12 0.25
CA ALA A 6 -3.50 4.99 1.29
C ALA A 6 -2.47 4.25 2.16
N PRO A 7 -1.38 4.92 2.62
CA PRO A 7 -0.43 4.32 3.54
C PRO A 7 -1.08 4.15 4.93
N MET A 8 -1.12 2.93 5.44
CA MET A 8 -1.61 2.61 6.78
C MET A 8 -0.61 1.68 7.47
N GLU A 9 0.13 2.23 8.44
CA GLU A 9 1.10 1.50 9.27
C GLU A 9 0.40 0.39 10.06
N GLY A 10 0.93 -0.84 10.01
CA GLY A 10 0.39 -2.03 10.67
C GLY A 10 -0.87 -2.63 10.02
N LEU A 11 -1.33 -2.10 8.87
CA LEU A 11 -2.50 -2.61 8.15
C LEU A 11 -2.18 -2.98 6.69
N VAL A 12 -1.43 -2.10 5.99
CA VAL A 12 -1.05 -2.26 4.57
C VAL A 12 0.29 -2.99 4.46
N ASP A 13 0.29 -4.16 5.09
CA ASP A 13 1.42 -5.07 5.12
C ASP A 13 1.53 -5.88 3.82
N ASN A 14 2.61 -6.64 3.63
CA ASN A 14 2.89 -7.37 2.38
C ASN A 14 1.72 -8.28 1.92
N ILE A 15 0.96 -8.83 2.86
CA ILE A 15 -0.21 -9.69 2.59
C ILE A 15 -1.36 -8.89 1.98
N LEU A 16 -1.66 -7.70 2.51
CA LEU A 16 -2.76 -6.87 2.01
C LEU A 16 -2.44 -6.38 0.59
N ARG A 17 -1.18 -6.02 0.33
CA ARG A 17 -0.75 -5.67 -1.04
C ARG A 17 -0.90 -6.84 -1.98
N ASP A 18 -0.46 -8.05 -1.62
CA ASP A 18 -0.56 -9.23 -2.51
C ASP A 18 -2.02 -9.56 -2.87
N VAL A 19 -2.92 -9.54 -1.89
CA VAL A 19 -4.37 -9.76 -2.10
C VAL A 19 -4.95 -8.69 -3.01
N LEU A 20 -4.66 -7.41 -2.76
CA LEU A 20 -5.18 -6.30 -3.55
C LEU A 20 -4.64 -6.29 -4.99
N THR A 21 -3.36 -6.62 -5.20
CA THR A 21 -2.82 -6.78 -6.56
C THR A 21 -3.42 -7.97 -7.30
N ARG A 22 -3.81 -9.05 -6.61
CA ARG A 22 -4.52 -10.19 -7.23
C ARG A 22 -5.96 -9.88 -7.61
N VAL A 23 -6.66 -9.06 -6.82
CA VAL A 23 -8.05 -8.65 -7.09
C VAL A 23 -8.11 -7.60 -8.21
N GLY A 24 -7.11 -6.73 -8.32
CA GLY A 24 -7.08 -5.64 -9.29
C GLY A 24 -7.99 -4.46 -8.91
N GLY A 25 -7.87 -3.34 -9.62
CA GLY A 25 -8.65 -2.11 -9.37
C GLY A 25 -7.94 -1.03 -8.56
N ILE A 26 -6.65 -1.21 -8.25
CA ILE A 26 -5.78 -0.19 -7.67
C ILE A 26 -4.62 0.04 -8.65
N ASP A 27 -4.40 1.29 -9.03
CA ASP A 27 -3.39 1.69 -10.01
C ASP A 27 -1.99 1.79 -9.38
N TRP A 28 -1.91 2.13 -8.09
CA TRP A 28 -0.65 2.21 -7.34
C TRP A 28 -0.83 2.04 -5.83
N CYS A 29 0.21 1.51 -5.17
CA CYS A 29 0.28 1.33 -3.72
C CYS A 29 1.43 2.15 -3.12
N VAL A 30 1.20 2.73 -1.95
CA VAL A 30 2.22 3.44 -1.16
C VAL A 30 2.64 2.54 0.01
N THR A 31 3.93 2.53 0.34
CA THR A 31 4.45 1.76 1.48
C THR A 31 4.12 2.41 2.81
N GLU A 32 4.30 1.67 3.90
CA GLU A 32 4.24 2.23 5.25
C GLU A 32 5.29 3.32 5.44
N PHE A 33 5.07 4.16 6.46
CA PHE A 33 5.93 5.28 6.76
C PHE A 33 7.32 4.82 7.16
N ILE A 34 8.35 5.29 6.44
CA ILE A 34 9.75 5.11 6.81
C ILE A 34 10.24 6.37 7.49
N ARG A 35 10.55 6.28 8.79
CA ARG A 35 11.19 7.37 9.52
C ARG A 35 12.69 7.40 9.22
N VAL A 36 13.14 8.46 8.56
CA VAL A 36 14.57 8.71 8.30
C VAL A 36 15.13 9.61 9.41
N CYS A 37 16.26 9.20 10.00
CA CYS A 37 17.04 9.99 10.95
C CYS A 37 18.48 10.14 10.41
N ASP A 38 19.18 11.18 10.86
CA ASP A 38 20.61 11.42 10.59
C ASP A 38 21.50 10.54 11.48
#